data_AF-A0A8J8EYH3-F1
#
_entry.id   AF-A0A8J8EYH3-F1
#
_cell.length_a   1.000
_cell.length_b   1.000
_cell.length_c   1.000
_cell.angle_alpha   90.00
_cell.angle_beta   90.00
_cell.angle_gamma   90.00
#
_symmetry.space_group_name_H-M   'P 1'
#
loop_
_entity.id
_entity.type
_entity.pdbx_description
1 polymer ?
#
loop_
_entity_poly.entity_id
_entity_poly.type
_entity_poly.pdbx_seq_one_letter_code
_entity_poly.pdbx_strand_id
1 'polypeptide(L)'
;MPRFSRPPSSGSPASFGVFLIFAGTAYYALTKRRLIIEHRKGSPGIVVKPERPYITVFGPVYPMTIHHAFTIAGTILALIHFATCTDYSTLAGKAGLGMAIVLILMNISGFYGRYVHVKLEMAARKKQSERLKRFTVLLRKWKLFHVALAGSFLILLGIHLAVVGD
;
A
#
# COMPACT_ATOMS: atom_id res chain seq x y z
N MET A 1 -8.42 42.07 -19.77
CA MET A 1 -9.08 40.76 -19.92
C MET A 1 -9.18 40.11 -18.54
N PRO A 2 -10.37 39.77 -18.04
CA PRO A 2 -10.49 39.06 -16.78
C PRO A 2 -9.98 37.61 -16.95
N ARG A 3 -9.10 37.17 -16.05
CA ARG A 3 -8.67 35.76 -15.96
C ARG A 3 -9.89 34.95 -15.53
N PHE A 4 -10.38 34.07 -16.40
CA PHE A 4 -11.27 33.00 -16.02
C PHE A 4 -10.55 32.11 -15.00
N SER A 5 -10.95 32.21 -13.73
CA SER A 5 -10.65 31.22 -12.71
C SER A 5 -11.23 29.89 -13.18
N ARG A 6 -10.35 28.94 -13.53
CA ARG A 6 -10.78 27.55 -13.76
C ARG A 6 -11.42 27.05 -12.46
N PRO A 7 -12.58 26.39 -12.51
CA PRO A 7 -13.15 25.74 -11.34
C PRO A 7 -12.18 24.65 -10.84
N PRO A 8 -12.18 24.34 -9.52
CA PRO A 8 -11.31 23.32 -8.95
C PRO A 8 -11.59 21.98 -9.65
N SER A 9 -10.61 21.47 -10.37
CA SER A 9 -10.77 20.25 -11.17
C SER A 9 -10.79 19.02 -10.27
N SER A 10 -11.97 18.69 -9.75
CA SER A 10 -12.28 17.42 -9.08
C SER A 10 -12.14 16.18 -9.99
N GLY A 11 -11.71 16.37 -11.25
CA GLY A 11 -11.49 15.31 -12.25
C GLY A 11 -10.03 15.14 -12.71
N SER A 12 -9.02 15.58 -11.94
CA SER A 12 -7.63 15.39 -12.36
C SER A 12 -7.21 13.90 -12.29
N PRO A 13 -6.37 13.41 -13.23
CA PRO A 13 -5.81 12.06 -13.16
C PRO A 13 -5.13 11.76 -11.82
N ALA A 14 -4.52 12.76 -11.19
CA ALA A 14 -3.88 12.63 -9.87
C ALA A 14 -4.91 12.30 -8.79
N SER A 15 -6.01 13.08 -8.72
CA SER A 15 -7.08 12.89 -7.74
C SER A 15 -7.74 11.53 -7.90
N PHE A 16 -7.98 11.10 -9.14
CA PHE A 16 -8.51 9.77 -9.44
C PHE A 16 -7.49 8.66 -9.09
N GLY A 17 -6.20 8.87 -9.35
CA GLY A 17 -5.14 7.93 -8.99
C GLY A 17 -5.02 7.73 -7.49
N VAL A 18 -5.06 8.82 -6.71
CA VAL A 18 -5.13 8.79 -5.25
C VAL A 18 -6.37 8.03 -4.80
N PHE A 19 -7.55 8.33 -5.35
CA PHE A 19 -8.79 7.61 -5.05
C PHE A 19 -8.65 6.09 -5.28
N LEU A 20 -8.08 5.65 -6.40
CA LEU A 20 -7.83 4.23 -6.66
C LEU A 20 -6.93 3.59 -5.59
N ILE A 21 -5.84 4.26 -5.20
CA ILE A 21 -4.95 3.76 -4.14
C ILE A 21 -5.72 3.56 -2.83
N PHE A 22 -6.53 4.55 -2.42
CA PHE A 22 -7.36 4.45 -1.21
C PHE A 22 -8.42 3.38 -1.32
N ALA A 23 -9.16 3.30 -2.44
CA ALA A 23 -10.20 2.31 -2.68
C ALA A 23 -9.62 0.88 -2.63
N GLY A 24 -8.50 0.63 -3.32
CA GLY A 24 -7.82 -0.66 -3.29
C GLY A 24 -7.28 -1.02 -1.91
N THR A 25 -6.81 -0.04 -1.14
CA THR A 25 -6.32 -0.25 0.23
C THR A 25 -7.46 -0.53 1.21
N ALA A 26 -8.55 0.23 1.14
CA ALA A 26 -9.75 0.04 1.94
C ALA A 26 -10.41 -1.31 1.64
N TYR A 27 -10.61 -1.63 0.37
CA TYR A 27 -11.12 -2.92 -0.07
C TYR A 27 -10.28 -4.07 0.52
N TYR A 28 -8.96 -4.00 0.38
CA TYR A 28 -8.07 -5.02 0.93
C TYR A 28 -8.13 -5.12 2.45
N ALA A 29 -8.19 -3.98 3.15
CA ALA A 29 -8.29 -3.96 4.61
C ALA A 29 -9.55 -4.64 5.13
N LEU A 30 -10.68 -4.48 4.43
CA LEU A 30 -11.98 -5.06 4.78
C LEU A 30 -12.07 -6.55 4.43
N THR A 31 -11.39 -6.97 3.36
CA THR A 31 -11.55 -8.32 2.80
C THR A 31 -10.40 -9.29 3.13
N LYS A 32 -9.26 -8.79 3.62
CA LYS A 32 -8.13 -9.66 3.99
C LYS A 32 -8.46 -10.51 5.22
N ARG A 33 -8.03 -11.77 5.18
CA ARG A 33 -7.96 -12.65 6.36
C ARG A 33 -6.67 -12.32 7.11
N ARG A 34 -6.76 -11.95 8.39
CA ARG A 34 -5.56 -11.73 9.23
C ARG A 34 -4.99 -13.09 9.63
N LEU A 35 -3.67 -13.28 9.62
CA LEU A 35 -3.06 -14.49 10.17
C LEU A 35 -2.77 -14.24 11.66
N ILE A 36 -3.42 -14.98 12.55
CA ILE A 36 -3.10 -15.04 13.98
C ILE A 36 -2.01 -16.09 14.13
N ILE A 37 -0.84 -15.64 14.55
CA ILE A 37 0.28 -16.52 14.86
C ILE A 37 0.22 -16.78 16.36
N GLU A 38 -0.36 -17.91 16.75
CA GLU A 38 -0.41 -18.36 18.15
C GLU A 38 0.85 -19.16 18.48
N HIS A 39 1.61 -18.70 19.47
CA HIS A 39 2.71 -19.47 20.04
C HIS A 39 2.14 -20.27 21.23
N ARG A 40 1.92 -21.57 21.05
CA ARG A 40 1.39 -22.42 22.12
C ARG A 40 2.52 -22.72 23.12
N LYS A 41 2.38 -22.30 24.39
CA LYS A 41 3.29 -22.78 25.46
C LYS A 41 3.20 -24.31 25.51
N GLY A 42 4.33 -25.00 25.31
CA GLY A 42 4.43 -26.47 25.37
C GLY A 42 4.41 -27.22 24.02
N SER A 43 4.38 -26.54 22.87
CA SER A 43 4.51 -27.15 21.54
C SER A 43 5.59 -26.42 20.73
N PRO A 44 6.50 -27.11 20.02
CA PRO A 44 7.49 -26.46 19.14
C PRO A 44 6.87 -25.89 17.85
N GLY A 45 5.55 -26.02 17.66
CA GLY A 45 4.84 -25.58 16.47
C GLY A 45 4.22 -24.20 16.63
N ILE A 46 4.66 -23.25 15.80
CA ILE A 46 3.91 -22.03 15.52
C ILE A 46 2.60 -22.42 14.84
N VAL A 47 1.46 -22.12 15.47
CA VAL A 47 0.14 -22.38 14.87
C VAL A 47 -0.33 -21.09 14.20
N VAL A 48 -0.40 -21.10 12.87
CA VAL A 48 -0.91 -19.97 12.10
C VAL A 48 -2.39 -20.22 11.80
N LYS A 49 -3.29 -19.51 12.47
CA LYS A 49 -4.74 -19.56 12.20
C LYS A 49 -5.16 -18.33 11.38
N PRO A 50 -5.84 -18.49 10.23
CA PRO A 50 -6.45 -17.36 9.55
C PRO A 50 -7.69 -16.88 10.34
N GLU A 51 -7.65 -15.65 10.84
CA GLU A 51 -8.81 -14.88 11.31
C GLU A 51 -9.80 -14.68 10.15
N ARG A 52 -11.09 -14.67 10.48
CA ARG A 52 -12.14 -14.41 9.48
C ARG A 52 -12.04 -12.97 9.00
N PRO A 53 -12.21 -12.70 7.70
CA PRO A 53 -12.18 -11.33 7.18
C PRO A 53 -13.41 -10.56 7.68
N TYR A 54 -13.34 -9.23 7.75
CA TYR A 54 -14.51 -8.40 8.12
C TYR A 54 -15.64 -8.56 7.11
N ILE A 55 -15.30 -8.66 5.82
CA ILE A 55 -16.23 -8.99 4.74
C ILE A 55 -15.66 -10.19 3.98
N THR A 56 -16.45 -11.27 3.88
CA THR A 56 -16.05 -12.43 3.10
C THR A 56 -16.47 -12.22 1.65
N VAL A 57 -15.51 -11.93 0.78
CA VAL A 57 -15.75 -11.88 -0.67
C VAL A 57 -15.38 -13.23 -1.27
N PHE A 58 -16.36 -13.90 -1.86
CA PHE A 58 -16.17 -15.09 -2.68
C PHE A 58 -16.12 -14.66 -4.15
N GLY A 59 -14.98 -14.85 -4.79
CA GLY A 59 -14.79 -14.50 -6.19
C GLY A 59 -13.52 -15.12 -6.75
N PRO A 60 -13.36 -15.17 -8.08
CA PRO A 60 -12.22 -15.78 -8.73
C PRO A 60 -10.91 -14.99 -8.51
N VAL A 61 -11.01 -13.75 -8.04
CA VAL A 61 -9.86 -12.84 -7.85
C VAL A 61 -9.58 -12.64 -6.36
N TYR A 62 -8.36 -12.96 -5.94
CA TYR A 62 -7.90 -12.74 -4.57
C TYR A 62 -7.89 -11.24 -4.21
N PRO A 63 -8.30 -10.86 -2.98
CA PRO A 63 -8.29 -9.46 -2.56
C PRO A 63 -6.95 -8.73 -2.72
N MET A 64 -5.85 -9.46 -2.54
CA MET A 64 -4.50 -8.93 -2.77
C MET A 64 -4.25 -8.53 -4.23
N THR A 65 -4.84 -9.25 -5.19
CA THR A 65 -4.72 -8.94 -6.62
C THR A 65 -5.45 -7.63 -6.94
N ILE A 66 -6.65 -7.44 -6.38
CA ILE A 66 -7.43 -6.20 -6.55
C ILE A 66 -6.69 -5.02 -5.92
N HIS A 67 -6.17 -5.19 -4.69
CA HIS A 67 -5.32 -4.20 -4.04
C HIS A 67 -4.19 -3.74 -4.96
N HIS A 68 -3.43 -4.68 -5.52
CA HIS A 68 -2.31 -4.35 -6.39
C HIS A 68 -2.72 -3.68 -7.70
N ALA A 69 -3.77 -4.14 -8.35
CA ALA A 69 -4.26 -3.52 -9.57
C ALA A 69 -4.58 -2.04 -9.32
N PHE A 70 -5.29 -1.75 -8.22
CA PHE A 70 -5.67 -0.39 -7.83
C PHE A 70 -4.47 0.45 -7.42
N THR A 71 -3.55 -0.07 -6.61
CA THR A 71 -2.37 0.70 -6.19
C THR A 71 -1.42 0.98 -7.35
N ILE A 72 -1.22 0.03 -8.27
CA ILE A 72 -0.37 0.23 -9.46
C ILE A 72 -1.02 1.25 -10.41
N ALA A 73 -2.30 1.06 -10.75
CA ALA A 73 -3.02 1.99 -11.63
C ALA A 73 -3.02 3.41 -11.04
N GLY A 74 -3.35 3.53 -9.76
CA GLY A 74 -3.34 4.82 -9.08
C GLY A 74 -1.95 5.45 -8.97
N THR A 75 -0.89 4.65 -8.78
CA THR A 75 0.49 5.14 -8.80
C THR A 75 0.88 5.66 -10.17
N ILE A 76 0.54 4.95 -11.26
CA ILE A 76 0.83 5.40 -12.63
C ILE A 76 0.16 6.75 -12.89
N LEU A 77 -1.12 6.89 -12.53
CA LEU A 77 -1.84 8.15 -12.71
C LEU A 77 -1.24 9.30 -11.87
N ALA A 78 -0.82 9.02 -10.63
CA ALA A 78 -0.13 10.00 -9.80
C ALA A 78 1.25 10.38 -10.36
N LEU A 79 1.98 9.44 -10.95
CA LEU A 79 3.28 9.69 -11.58
C LEU A 79 3.16 10.49 -12.88
N ILE A 80 2.06 10.34 -13.64
CA ILE A 80 1.79 11.22 -14.79
C ILE A 80 1.64 12.66 -14.32
N HIS A 81 0.89 12.91 -13.25
CA HIS A 81 0.76 14.25 -12.68
C HIS A 81 2.11 14.83 -12.26
N PHE A 82 2.91 14.03 -11.56
CA PHE A 82 4.29 14.39 -11.25
C PHE A 82 5.07 14.76 -12.52
N ALA A 83 5.12 13.90 -13.53
CA ALA A 83 5.85 14.18 -14.78
C ALA A 83 5.40 15.48 -15.50
N THR A 84 4.17 15.92 -15.28
CA THR A 84 3.62 17.17 -15.84
C THR A 84 3.82 18.42 -14.97
N CYS A 85 4.33 18.29 -13.74
CA CYS A 85 4.63 19.42 -12.88
C CYS A 85 5.83 20.22 -13.40
N THR A 86 5.64 21.53 -13.54
CA THR A 86 6.65 22.45 -14.10
C THR A 86 7.59 23.04 -13.05
N ASP A 87 7.22 22.99 -11.77
CA ASP A 87 8.01 23.58 -10.69
C ASP A 87 7.97 22.73 -9.41
N TYR A 88 9.15 22.37 -8.91
CA TYR A 88 9.36 21.60 -7.68
C TYR A 88 10.00 22.41 -6.56
N SER A 89 10.28 23.69 -6.78
CA SER A 89 10.91 24.56 -5.80
C SER A 89 9.97 24.97 -4.65
N THR A 90 8.67 24.99 -4.93
CA THR A 90 7.60 25.30 -3.96
C THR A 90 7.41 24.18 -2.94
N LEU A 91 6.80 24.51 -1.79
CA LEU A 91 6.47 23.52 -0.77
C LEU A 91 5.52 22.44 -1.31
N ALA A 92 4.51 22.83 -2.11
CA ALA A 92 3.63 21.90 -2.80
C ALA A 92 4.39 20.98 -3.76
N GLY A 93 5.31 21.52 -4.55
CA GLY A 93 6.17 20.76 -5.45
C GLY A 93 7.06 19.74 -4.73
N LYS A 94 7.71 20.15 -3.62
CA LYS A 94 8.52 19.26 -2.77
C LYS A 94 7.69 18.16 -2.13
N ALA A 95 6.50 18.47 -1.62
CA ALA A 95 5.58 17.49 -1.07
C ALA A 95 5.12 16.49 -2.14
N GLY A 96 4.82 16.98 -3.36
CA GLY A 96 4.48 16.16 -4.53
C GLY A 96 5.60 15.21 -4.94
N LEU A 97 6.84 15.69 -5.00
CA LEU A 97 8.03 14.87 -5.25
C LEU A 97 8.22 13.79 -4.17
N GLY A 98 8.08 14.18 -2.89
CA GLY A 98 8.15 13.24 -1.77
C GLY A 98 7.10 12.13 -1.90
N MET A 99 5.85 12.48 -2.24
CA MET A 99 4.79 11.51 -2.48
C MET A 99 5.12 10.54 -3.62
N ALA A 100 5.67 11.04 -4.73
CA ALA A 100 6.07 10.20 -5.86
C ALA A 100 7.13 9.15 -5.46
N ILE A 101 8.15 9.58 -4.72
CA ILE A 101 9.20 8.69 -4.18
C ILE A 101 8.57 7.65 -3.26
N VAL A 102 7.72 8.07 -2.32
CA VAL A 102 7.06 7.16 -1.38
C VAL A 102 6.19 6.15 -2.11
N LEU A 103 5.42 6.55 -3.13
CA LEU A 103 4.58 5.65 -3.93
C LEU A 103 5.43 4.59 -4.67
N ILE A 104 6.56 4.98 -5.24
CA ILE A 104 7.50 4.02 -5.87
C ILE A 104 8.00 3.02 -4.82
N LEU A 105 8.45 3.50 -3.66
CA LEU A 105 8.93 2.65 -2.57
C LEU A 105 7.83 1.73 -2.02
N MET A 106 6.59 2.21 -1.93
CA MET A 106 5.43 1.42 -1.53
C MET A 106 5.19 0.28 -2.52
N ASN A 107 5.24 0.54 -3.83
CA ASN A 107 5.06 -0.50 -4.83
C ASN A 107 6.18 -1.55 -4.75
N ILE A 108 7.44 -1.13 -4.72
CA ILE A 108 8.61 -2.02 -4.57
C ILE A 108 8.48 -2.87 -3.29
N SER A 109 8.14 -2.22 -2.18
CA SER A 109 7.86 -2.89 -0.91
C SER A 109 6.72 -3.89 -1.04
N GLY A 110 5.64 -3.57 -1.76
CA GLY A 110 4.53 -4.48 -2.05
C GLY A 110 4.96 -5.74 -2.80
N PHE A 111 5.81 -5.60 -3.83
CA PHE A 111 6.42 -6.74 -4.53
C PHE A 111 7.26 -7.61 -3.59
N TYR A 112 8.10 -6.99 -2.76
CA TYR A 112 8.91 -7.69 -1.77
C TYR A 112 8.05 -8.45 -0.75
N GLY A 113 6.95 -7.87 -0.29
CA GLY A 113 6.00 -8.52 0.61
C GLY A 113 5.42 -9.81 0.04
N ARG A 114 5.05 -9.81 -1.25
CA ARG A 114 4.58 -11.02 -1.95
C ARG A 114 5.65 -12.08 -2.04
N TYR A 115 6.88 -11.69 -2.34
CA TYR A 115 8.02 -12.61 -2.35
C TYR A 115 8.22 -13.28 -0.97
N VAL A 116 8.17 -12.52 0.12
CA VAL A 116 8.29 -13.06 1.49
C VAL A 116 7.13 -14.00 1.81
N HIS A 117 5.90 -13.66 1.42
CA HIS A 117 4.72 -14.52 1.60
C HIS A 117 4.87 -15.87 0.91
N VAL A 118 5.28 -15.88 -0.37
CA VAL A 118 5.49 -17.13 -1.13
C VAL A 118 6.60 -17.98 -0.50
N LYS A 119 7.70 -17.37 -0.06
CA LYS A 119 8.79 -18.08 0.62
C LYS A 119 8.35 -18.68 1.96
N LEU A 120 7.52 -17.95 2.72
CA LEU A 120 6.96 -18.44 3.98
C LEU A 120 6.02 -19.62 3.75
N GLU A 121 5.15 -19.56 2.75
CA GLU A 121 4.24 -20.66 2.40
C GLU A 121 5.00 -21.91 1.95
N MET A 122 6.02 -21.76 1.10
CA MET A 122 6.88 -22.89 0.70
C MET A 122 7.62 -23.49 1.90
N ALA A 123 8.11 -22.67 2.83
CA ALA A 123 8.76 -23.16 4.05
C ALA A 123 7.77 -23.92 4.96
N ALA A 124 6.53 -23.45 5.05
CA ALA A 124 5.45 -24.12 5.78
C ALA A 124 5.11 -25.49 5.17
N ARG A 125 4.90 -25.55 3.84
CA ARG A 125 4.63 -26.80 3.11
C ARG A 125 5.76 -27.83 3.28
N LYS A 126 7.02 -27.36 3.26
CA LYS A 126 8.22 -28.20 3.46
C LYS A 126 8.55 -28.49 4.93
N LYS A 127 7.71 -28.06 5.89
CA LYS A 127 7.91 -28.23 7.34
C LYS A 127 9.28 -27.74 7.85
N GLN A 128 9.84 -26.69 7.24
CA GLN A 128 11.16 -26.15 7.58
C GLN A 128 11.05 -25.10 8.70
N SER A 129 11.04 -25.55 9.96
CA SER A 129 10.78 -24.72 11.16
C SER A 129 11.71 -23.50 11.30
N GLU A 130 13.02 -23.67 11.07
CA GLU A 130 14.00 -22.58 11.19
C GLU A 130 13.82 -21.49 10.11
N ARG A 131 13.52 -21.90 8.87
CA ARG A 131 13.20 -20.95 7.80
C ARG A 131 11.86 -20.26 8.05
N LEU A 132 10.87 -20.98 8.58
CA LEU A 132 9.57 -20.42 8.93
C LEU A 132 9.71 -19.27 9.97
N LYS A 133 10.50 -19.48 11.02
CA LYS A 133 10.81 -18.45 12.03
C LYS A 133 11.44 -17.21 11.38
N ARG A 134 12.48 -17.39 10.56
CA ARG A 134 13.17 -16.28 9.87
C ARG A 134 12.22 -15.49 8.97
N PHE A 135 11.44 -16.16 8.12
CA PHE A 135 10.50 -15.49 7.22
C PHE A 135 9.35 -14.80 7.96
N THR A 136 8.93 -15.33 9.11
CA THR A 136 7.91 -14.68 9.96
C THR A 136 8.43 -13.34 10.51
N VAL A 137 9.68 -13.29 10.97
CA VAL A 137 10.31 -12.04 11.44
C VAL A 137 10.45 -11.05 10.29
N LEU A 138 10.90 -11.50 9.12
CA LEU A 138 10.98 -10.66 7.92
C LEU A 138 9.62 -10.10 7.52
N LEU A 139 8.56 -10.92 7.54
CA LEU A 139 7.20 -10.49 7.24
C LEU A 139 6.71 -9.42 8.22
N ARG A 140 6.99 -9.57 9.52
CA ARG A 140 6.64 -8.57 10.54
C ARG A 140 7.36 -7.24 10.29
N LYS A 141 8.68 -7.28 10.04
CA LYS A 141 9.48 -6.08 9.74
C LYS A 141 9.00 -5.40 8.46
N TRP A 142 8.76 -6.18 7.41
CA TRP A 142 8.22 -5.69 6.14
C TRP A 142 6.88 -4.99 6.35
N LYS A 143 5.94 -5.61 7.08
CA LYS A 143 4.62 -5.03 7.34
C LYS A 143 4.73 -3.68 8.05
N LEU A 144 5.60 -3.58 9.06
CA LEU A 144 5.83 -2.32 9.77
C LEU A 144 6.38 -1.25 8.82
N PHE A 145 7.40 -1.59 8.03
CA PHE A 145 8.00 -0.69 7.05
C PHE A 145 7.00 -0.22 5.99
N HIS A 146 6.21 -1.14 5.42
CA HIS A 146 5.22 -0.81 4.40
C HIS A 146 4.09 0.09 4.95
N VAL A 147 3.64 -0.17 6.18
CA VAL A 147 2.65 0.69 6.85
C VAL A 147 3.24 2.06 7.19
N ALA A 148 4.51 2.12 7.60
CA ALA A 148 5.20 3.40 7.83
C ALA A 148 5.27 4.24 6.54
N LEU A 149 5.61 3.63 5.39
CA LEU A 149 5.57 4.31 4.10
C LEU A 149 4.17 4.86 3.77
N ALA A 150 3.12 4.06 4.01
CA ALA A 150 1.75 4.52 3.82
C ALA A 150 1.41 5.71 4.73
N GLY A 151 1.84 5.68 6.00
CA GLY A 151 1.70 6.81 6.92
C GLY A 151 2.42 8.07 6.42
N SER A 152 3.67 7.94 5.96
CA SER A 152 4.42 9.05 5.37
C SER A 152 3.73 9.62 4.13
N PHE A 153 3.16 8.77 3.28
CA PHE A 153 2.37 9.22 2.13
C PHE A 153 1.16 10.06 2.56
N LEU A 154 0.41 9.63 3.56
CA LEU A 154 -0.75 10.38 4.07
C LEU A 154 -0.36 11.75 4.63
N ILE A 155 0.75 11.82 5.36
CA ILE A 155 1.26 13.09 5.91
C ILE A 155 1.63 14.04 4.75
N LEU A 156 2.39 13.54 3.77
CA LEU A 156 2.79 14.34 2.60
C LEU A 156 1.58 14.78 1.75
N LEU A 157 0.59 13.91 1.59
CA LEU A 157 -0.66 14.22 0.91
C LEU A 157 -1.43 15.32 1.64
N GLY A 158 -1.53 15.25 2.97
CA GLY A 158 -2.16 16.29 3.78
C GLY A 158 -1.48 17.65 3.61
N ILE A 159 -0.14 17.68 3.68
CA ILE A 159 0.65 18.90 3.44
C ILE A 159 0.42 19.43 2.02
N HIS A 160 0.48 18.55 1.01
CA HIS A 160 0.32 18.95 -0.38
C HIS A 160 -1.08 19.53 -0.64
N LEU A 161 -2.14 18.90 -0.11
CA LEU A 161 -3.50 19.39 -0.25
C LEU A 161 -3.75 20.70 0.50
N ALA A 162 -3.15 20.88 1.68
CA ALA A 162 -3.26 22.13 2.43
C ALA A 162 -2.65 23.30 1.67
N VAL A 163 -1.49 23.09 1.03
CA VAL A 163 -0.76 24.16 0.34
C VAL A 163 -1.27 24.41 -1.08
N VAL A 164 -1.91 23.42 -1.72
CA VAL A 164 -2.52 23.57 -3.06
C VAL A 164 -3.98 24.06 -2.98
N GLY A 165 -4.64 23.82 -1.84
CA GLY A 165 -6.03 24.24 -1.59
C GLY A 165 -6.19 25.70 -1.16
N ASP A 166 -5.09 26.34 -0.75
CA ASP A 166 -4.97 27.78 -0.53
C ASP A 166 -4.60 28.52 -1.84
#